data_AF-A0AB34Z7S3-F1
#
_entry.id   AF-A0AB34Z7S3-F1
#
_cell.length_a   1.000
_cell.length_b   1.000
_cell.length_c   1.000
_cell.angle_alpha   90.00
_cell.angle_beta   90.00
_cell.angle_gamma   90.00
#
_symmetry.space_group_name_H-M   'P 1'
#
loop_
_entity.id
_entity.type
_entity.pdbx_description
1 polymer ?
#
loop_
_entity_poly.entity_id
_entity_poly.type
_entity_poly.pdbx_seq_one_letter_code
_entity_poly.pdbx_strand_id
1 'polypeptide(L)'
;MQLSPGASQEIRSMFMHNKRLMYTVRVAEPNPDLATLMLEQFGGPQGELVAAMQYFTQALGEDDPGRKDLLFDIATEELSHLEIIGSIIAMLNKGPKAVLSEGMDEAMEMRSMT
;
A
#
# COMPACT_ATOMS: atom_id res chain seq x y z
N MET A 1 -36.58 -1.72 -24.42
CA MET A 1 -35.27 -2.42 -24.29
C MET A 1 -35.29 -3.14 -22.95
N GLN A 2 -35.59 -4.44 -22.97
CA GLN A 2 -35.72 -5.27 -21.76
C GLN A 2 -34.32 -5.59 -21.21
N LEU A 3 -34.10 -5.30 -19.93
CA LEU A 3 -32.93 -5.77 -19.20
C LEU A 3 -33.17 -7.24 -18.79
N SER A 4 -32.27 -8.13 -19.18
CA SER A 4 -32.30 -9.54 -18.78
C SER A 4 -31.93 -9.70 -17.30
N PRO A 5 -32.71 -10.46 -16.50
CA PRO A 5 -32.35 -10.78 -15.13
C PRO A 5 -31.46 -12.03 -15.12
N GLY A 6 -30.17 -11.91 -14.79
CA GLY A 6 -29.29 -13.09 -14.77
C GLY A 6 -27.79 -12.90 -14.55
N ALA A 7 -27.28 -11.69 -14.29
CA ALA A 7 -25.92 -11.56 -13.81
C ALA A 7 -25.98 -11.58 -12.27
N SER A 8 -25.63 -12.72 -11.66
CA SER A 8 -25.15 -12.73 -10.28
C SER A 8 -24.18 -11.57 -10.14
N GLN A 9 -24.51 -10.58 -9.31
CA GLN A 9 -23.56 -9.52 -8.99
C GLN A 9 -22.42 -10.19 -8.23
N GLU A 10 -21.43 -10.69 -8.95
CA GLU A 10 -20.07 -10.71 -8.41
C GLU A 10 -19.85 -9.29 -7.89
N ILE A 11 -19.62 -9.17 -6.58
CA ILE A 11 -19.03 -7.96 -6.05
C ILE A 11 -17.67 -7.88 -6.74
N ARG A 12 -17.62 -7.17 -7.87
CA ARG A 12 -16.37 -6.74 -8.48
C ARG A 12 -15.80 -5.74 -7.51
N SER A 13 -14.98 -6.22 -6.59
CA SER A 13 -14.26 -5.36 -5.65
C SER A 13 -13.47 -4.36 -6.50
N MET A 14 -13.81 -3.07 -6.36
CA MET A 14 -13.15 -1.99 -7.10
C MET A 14 -11.77 -1.67 -6.51
N PHE A 15 -11.54 -2.02 -5.24
CA PHE A 15 -10.25 -1.98 -4.56
C PHE A 15 -10.02 -3.29 -3.82
N MET A 16 -8.83 -3.87 -4.00
CA MET A 16 -8.37 -5.07 -3.33
C MET A 16 -7.10 -4.77 -2.54
N HIS A 17 -7.01 -5.29 -1.32
CA HIS A 17 -5.79 -5.26 -0.53
C HIS A 17 -5.21 -6.67 -0.47
N ASN A 18 -3.95 -6.81 -0.85
CA ASN A 18 -3.18 -8.03 -0.68
C ASN A 18 -2.28 -7.83 0.54
N LYS A 19 -2.35 -8.74 1.51
CA LYS A 19 -1.59 -8.65 2.77
C LYS A 19 -0.08 -8.73 2.57
N ARG A 20 0.40 -9.16 1.39
CA ARG A 20 1.82 -9.16 1.05
C ARG A 20 2.25 -7.76 0.64
N LEU A 21 3.21 -7.22 1.37
CA LEU A 21 3.85 -5.94 1.03
C LEU A 21 4.47 -6.02 -0.37
N MET A 22 4.40 -4.92 -1.12
CA MET A 22 5.05 -4.77 -2.42
C MET A 22 6.57 -5.00 -2.33
N TYR A 23 7.18 -4.64 -1.20
CA TYR A 23 8.58 -4.95 -0.91
C TYR A 23 8.79 -5.30 0.57
N THR A 24 9.67 -6.26 0.83
CA THR A 24 9.99 -6.68 2.20
C THR A 24 10.91 -5.66 2.87
N VAL A 25 10.42 -5.04 3.94
CA VAL A 25 11.20 -4.11 4.77
C VAL A 25 11.72 -4.77 6.04
N ARG A 26 12.89 -4.32 6.50
CA ARG A 26 13.53 -4.81 7.73
C ARG A 26 14.10 -3.64 8.52
N VAL A 27 13.78 -3.58 9.80
CA VAL A 27 14.32 -2.60 10.76
C VAL A 27 15.18 -3.36 11.76
N ALA A 28 16.44 -2.96 11.94
CA ALA A 28 17.38 -3.64 12.82
C ALA A 28 17.03 -3.42 14.30
N GLU A 29 16.69 -2.19 14.68
CA GLU A 29 16.38 -1.78 16.04
C GLU A 29 15.35 -0.65 16.06
N PRO A 30 14.56 -0.51 17.14
CA PRO A 30 13.65 0.62 17.28
C PRO A 30 14.40 1.96 17.32
N ASN A 31 13.88 2.95 16.60
CA ASN A 31 14.37 4.33 16.59
C ASN A 31 13.19 5.32 16.40
N PRO A 32 12.61 5.83 17.51
CA PRO A 32 11.45 6.73 17.47
C PRO A 32 11.72 8.09 16.80
N ASP A 33 12.96 8.59 16.85
CA ASP A 33 13.33 9.85 16.20
C ASP A 33 13.28 9.70 14.68
N LEU A 34 13.82 8.60 14.16
CA LEU A 34 13.70 8.26 12.74
C LEU A 34 12.24 7.99 12.34
N ALA A 35 11.45 7.35 13.20
CA ALA A 35 10.02 7.16 12.95
C ALA A 35 9.29 8.49 12.79
N THR A 36 9.66 9.48 13.60
CA THR A 36 9.11 10.85 13.51
C THR A 36 9.50 11.51 12.19
N LEU A 37 10.77 11.40 11.76
CA LEU A 37 11.21 11.93 10.47
C LEU A 37 10.49 11.25 9.29
N MET A 38 10.23 9.94 9.37
CA MET A 38 9.53 9.18 8.32
C MET A 38 8.06 9.60 8.15
N LEU A 39 7.44 10.28 9.12
CA LEU A 39 6.09 10.83 8.97
C LEU A 39 6.01 11.83 7.82
N GLU A 40 7.11 12.51 7.48
CA GLU A 40 7.18 13.40 6.32
C GLU A 40 6.95 12.62 5.01
N GLN A 41 7.51 11.42 4.89
CA GLN A 41 7.27 10.55 3.73
C GLN A 41 5.89 9.91 3.75
N PHE A 42 5.31 9.68 4.94
CA PHE A 42 3.95 9.12 5.04
C PHE A 42 2.88 10.15 4.63
N GLY A 43 2.85 11.30 5.29
CA GLY A 43 1.77 12.28 5.15
C GLY A 43 2.22 13.74 5.05
N GLY A 44 3.52 13.99 4.88
CA GLY A 44 4.04 15.32 4.63
C GLY A 44 3.63 15.85 3.25
N PRO A 45 3.86 17.14 2.97
CA PRO A 45 3.48 17.77 1.70
C PRO A 45 4.05 17.12 0.43
N GLN A 46 5.15 16.37 0.56
CA GLN A 46 5.78 15.59 -0.52
C GLN A 46 5.73 14.07 -0.24
N GLY A 47 4.87 13.63 0.68
CA GLY A 47 4.73 12.22 1.05
C GLY A 47 3.85 11.40 0.11
N GLU A 48 3.90 10.09 0.28
CA GLU A 48 3.23 9.10 -0.57
C GLU A 48 1.71 9.27 -0.56
N LEU A 49 1.12 9.65 0.57
CA LEU A 49 -0.33 9.91 0.64
C LEU A 49 -0.74 11.06 -0.28
N VAL A 50 0.07 12.12 -0.33
CA VAL A 50 -0.20 13.27 -1.20
C VAL A 50 -0.04 12.87 -2.66
N ALA A 51 1.03 12.13 -3.00
CA ALA A 51 1.25 11.62 -4.36
C ALA A 51 0.09 10.72 -4.83
N ALA A 52 -0.30 9.72 -4.03
CA ALA A 52 -1.41 8.83 -4.33
C ALA A 52 -2.71 9.60 -4.61
N MET A 53 -3.07 10.55 -3.75
CA MET A 53 -4.30 11.33 -3.91
C MET A 53 -4.24 12.30 -5.08
N GLN A 54 -3.07 12.84 -5.39
CA GLN A 54 -2.87 13.71 -6.55
C GLN A 54 -3.09 12.95 -7.85
N TYR A 55 -2.38 11.83 -8.06
CA TYR A 55 -2.55 11.02 -9.27
C TYR A 55 -3.96 10.46 -9.40
N PHE A 56 -4.56 10.03 -8.27
CA PHE A 56 -5.94 9.56 -8.27
C PHE A 56 -6.92 10.65 -8.73
N THR A 57 -6.77 11.87 -8.21
CA THR A 57 -7.64 12.99 -8.57
C THR A 57 -7.42 13.43 -10.02
N GLN A 58 -6.19 13.39 -10.50
CA GLN A 58 -5.86 13.66 -11.91
C GLN A 58 -6.51 12.64 -12.84
N ALA A 59 -6.48 11.35 -12.48
CA ALA A 59 -7.11 10.28 -13.26
C ALA A 59 -8.64 10.49 -13.39
N LEU A 60 -9.31 10.97 -12.33
CA LEU A 60 -10.74 11.25 -12.39
C LEU A 60 -11.09 12.32 -13.44
N GLY A 61 -10.25 13.36 -13.55
CA GLY A 61 -10.41 14.45 -14.51
C GLY A 61 -9.82 14.17 -15.90
N GLU A 62 -9.27 12.98 -16.13
CA GLU A 62 -8.64 12.62 -17.40
C GLU A 62 -9.64 12.04 -18.40
N ASP A 63 -9.56 12.53 -19.64
CA ASP A 63 -10.40 12.14 -20.77
C ASP A 63 -9.72 11.07 -21.66
N ASP A 64 -8.40 11.10 -21.78
CA ASP A 64 -7.65 10.07 -22.51
C ASP A 64 -7.64 8.74 -21.72
N PRO A 65 -8.20 7.65 -22.27
CA PRO A 65 -8.33 6.40 -21.52
C PRO A 65 -6.99 5.80 -21.10
N GLY A 66 -5.95 5.92 -21.93
CA GLY A 66 -4.64 5.33 -21.64
C GLY A 66 -3.90 6.09 -20.53
N ARG A 67 -3.95 7.43 -20.57
CA ARG A 67 -3.37 8.26 -19.51
C ARG A 67 -4.14 8.14 -18.21
N LYS A 68 -5.47 8.00 -18.28
CA LYS A 68 -6.32 7.75 -17.11
C LYS A 68 -5.94 6.45 -16.40
N ASP A 69 -5.78 5.38 -17.17
CA ASP A 69 -5.37 4.06 -16.67
C ASP A 69 -3.99 4.15 -15.99
N LEU A 70 -3.02 4.75 -16.68
CA LEU A 70 -1.67 4.98 -16.13
C LEU A 70 -1.68 5.77 -14.81
N LEU A 71 -2.50 6.83 -14.71
CA LEU A 71 -2.60 7.63 -13.48
C LEU A 71 -3.21 6.83 -12.33
N PHE A 72 -4.19 5.96 -12.60
CA PHE A 72 -4.71 5.04 -11.59
C PHE A 72 -3.69 3.98 -11.19
N ASP A 73 -2.93 3.43 -12.14
CA ASP A 73 -1.85 2.48 -11.84
C ASP A 73 -0.84 3.10 -10.88
N ILE A 74 -0.34 4.30 -11.21
CA ILE A 74 0.61 5.04 -10.36
C ILE A 74 -0.03 5.34 -9.00
N ALA A 75 -1.25 5.88 -8.96
CA ALA A 75 -1.93 6.19 -7.70
C ALA A 75 -2.05 4.96 -6.78
N THR A 76 -2.27 3.77 -7.37
CA THR A 76 -2.39 2.52 -6.62
C THR A 76 -1.04 1.98 -6.17
N GLU A 77 0.03 2.19 -6.95
CA GLU A 77 1.42 1.92 -6.54
C GLU A 77 1.83 2.79 -5.34
N GLU A 78 1.51 4.09 -5.36
CA GLU A 78 1.82 5.00 -4.25
C GLU A 78 1.12 4.61 -2.94
N LEU A 79 -0.07 3.98 -3.00
CA LEU A 79 -0.70 3.39 -1.81
C LEU A 79 0.10 2.21 -1.25
N SER A 80 0.80 1.45 -2.10
CA SER A 80 1.70 0.39 -1.67
C SER A 80 3.00 0.96 -1.06
N HIS A 81 3.53 2.06 -1.61
CA HIS A 81 4.62 2.81 -0.97
C HIS A 81 4.21 3.33 0.41
N LEU A 82 3.01 3.90 0.53
CA LEU A 82 2.47 4.40 1.80
C LEU A 82 2.37 3.29 2.86
N GLU A 83 1.93 2.09 2.47
CA GLU A 83 1.88 0.91 3.36
C GLU A 83 3.29 0.50 3.83
N ILE A 84 4.28 0.53 2.93
CA ILE A 84 5.68 0.26 3.25
C ILE A 84 6.21 1.27 4.28
N ILE A 85 6.00 2.58 4.07
CA ILE A 85 6.44 3.62 5.00
C ILE A 85 5.73 3.49 6.35
N GLY A 86 4.43 3.24 6.36
CA GLY A 86 3.67 2.98 7.59
C GLY A 86 4.19 1.77 8.37
N SER A 87 4.55 0.70 7.66
CA SER A 87 5.15 -0.51 8.24
C SER A 87 6.53 -0.22 8.86
N ILE A 88 7.36 0.57 8.18
CA ILE A 88 8.66 1.02 8.72
C ILE A 88 8.46 1.83 10.00
N ILE A 89 7.55 2.81 10.00
CA ILE A 89 7.25 3.64 11.19
C ILE A 89 6.78 2.77 12.35
N ALA A 90 5.92 1.77 12.10
CA ALA A 90 5.47 0.85 13.13
C ALA A 90 6.62 0.01 13.72
N MET A 91 7.52 -0.50 12.86
CA MET A 91 8.72 -1.24 13.27
C MET A 91 9.70 -0.38 14.06
N LEU A 92 9.94 0.86 13.65
CA LEU A 92 10.83 1.79 14.35
C LEU A 92 10.31 2.14 15.75
N ASN A 93 8.99 2.18 15.95
CA ASN A 93 8.40 2.49 17.26
C ASN A 93 8.31 1.28 18.22
N LYS A 94 8.20 0.06 17.71
CA LYS A 94 7.98 -1.16 18.52
C LYS A 94 9.16 -2.15 18.50
N GLY A 95 10.18 -1.89 17.69
CA GLY A 95 11.30 -2.80 17.42
C GLY A 95 10.95 -3.94 16.46
N PRO A 96 11.85 -4.91 16.22
CA PRO A 96 11.70 -5.97 15.21
C PRO A 96 10.50 -6.94 15.42
N LYS A 97 9.68 -6.73 16.46
CA LYS A 97 8.43 -7.46 16.72
C LYS A 97 7.16 -6.67 16.34
N ALA A 98 7.27 -5.58 15.59
CA ALA A 98 6.10 -4.85 15.09
C ALA A 98 5.44 -5.63 13.95
N VAL A 99 4.55 -6.55 14.33
CA VAL A 99 3.49 -7.21 13.56
C VAL A 99 3.76 -7.40 12.07
N LEU A 100 4.16 -8.64 11.81
CA LEU A 100 4.47 -9.29 10.56
C LEU A 100 3.26 -9.19 9.61
N SER A 101 3.50 -8.87 8.35
CA SER A 101 2.56 -9.31 7.31
C SER A 101 2.55 -10.84 7.31
N GLU A 102 1.40 -11.47 7.03
CA GLU A 102 1.27 -12.94 7.04
C GLU A 102 2.33 -13.63 6.15
N GLY A 103 2.80 -12.96 5.09
CA GLY A 103 3.89 -13.47 4.24
C GLY A 103 5.27 -13.53 4.92
N MET A 104 5.47 -12.82 6.04
CA MET A 104 6.68 -12.89 6.85
C MET A 104 6.60 -13.95 7.95
N ASP A 105 5.40 -14.32 8.42
CA ASP A 105 5.21 -15.50 9.28
C ASP A 105 5.60 -16.77 8.51
N GLU A 106 5.14 -16.91 7.27
CA GLU A 106 5.52 -18.02 6.38
C GLU A 106 7.04 -18.06 6.12
N ALA A 107 7.67 -16.90 5.90
CA ALA A 107 9.12 -16.82 5.69
C ALA A 107 9.93 -17.10 6.98
N MET A 108 9.38 -16.76 8.15
CA MET A 108 9.99 -17.05 9.45
C MET A 108 9.84 -18.53 9.82
N GLU A 109 8.69 -19.14 9.55
CA GLU A 109 8.46 -20.59 9.65
C GLU A 109 9.42 -21.35 8.73
N MET A 110 9.52 -20.96 7.45
CA MET A 110 10.45 -21.57 6.50
C MET A 110 11.90 -21.51 6.98
N ARG A 111 12.32 -20.37 7.56
CA ARG A 111 13.68 -20.19 8.12
C ARG A 111 13.92 -21.02 9.39
N SER A 112 12.87 -21.44 10.09
CA SER A 112 12.98 -22.30 11.27
C SER A 112 13.07 -23.80 10.92
N MET A 113 12.81 -24.16 9.66
CA MET A 113 12.77 -25.54 9.16
C MET A 113 14.03 -25.99 8.39
N THR A 114 15.06 -25.16 8.29
CA THR A 114 16.37 -25.45 7.69
C THR A 114 17.49 -25.15 8.66
#